data_AF-A0A960D5Z2-F1
#
_entry.id   AF-A0A960D5Z2-F1
#
_cell.length_a   1.000
_cell.length_b   1.000
_cell.length_c   1.000
_cell.angle_alpha   90.00
_cell.angle_beta   90.00
_cell.angle_gamma   90.00
#
_symmetry.space_group_name_H-M   'P 1'
#
loop_
_entity.id
_entity.type
_entity.pdbx_description
1 polymer ?
#
loop_
_entity_poly.entity_id
_entity_poly.type
_entity_poly.pdbx_seq_one_letter_code
_entity_poly.pdbx_strand_id
1 'polypeptide(L)' 'MTDWYGDFPSLRLEARETGVLEIVLAAPGLNSVGPQMHRDLADIWPVIDRDE' A
#
# COMPACT_ATOMS: atom_id res chain seq x y z
N MET A 1 -12.41 -2.10 -10.11
CA MET A 1 -11.23 -1.70 -9.35
C MET A 1 -10.05 -2.44 -9.93
N THR A 2 -9.36 -1.78 -10.85
CA THR A 2 -8.24 -2.36 -11.59
C THR A 2 -7.11 -2.64 -10.62
N ASP A 3 -6.40 -3.74 -10.85
CA ASP A 3 -5.38 -4.41 -10.03
C ASP A 3 -4.11 -3.57 -9.71
N TRP A 4 -4.18 -2.23 -9.71
CA TRP A 4 -3.05 -1.31 -9.53
C TRP A 4 -2.33 -1.50 -8.19
N TYR A 5 -3.05 -1.93 -7.16
CA TYR A 5 -2.48 -2.20 -5.85
C TYR A 5 -1.63 -3.49 -5.81
N GLY A 6 -1.70 -4.34 -6.84
CA GLY A 6 -0.84 -5.50 -7.00
C GLY A 6 0.65 -5.16 -7.19
N ASP A 7 0.96 -3.94 -7.62
CA ASP A 7 2.34 -3.45 -7.80
C ASP A 7 3.05 -3.12 -6.46
N PHE A 8 2.33 -3.15 -5.34
CA PHE A 8 2.83 -2.84 -3.99
C PHE A 8 2.77 -4.06 -3.05
N PRO A 9 3.46 -5.17 -3.37
CA PRO A 9 3.23 -6.47 -2.73
C PRO A 9 3.64 -6.54 -1.25
N SER A 10 4.41 -5.56 -0.75
CA SER A 10 4.77 -5.51 0.67
C SER A 10 3.73 -4.78 1.53
N LEU A 11 2.78 -4.08 0.90
CA LEU A 11 1.71 -3.35 1.56
C LEU A 11 0.41 -4.14 1.45
N ARG A 12 -0.31 -4.27 2.57
CA ARG A 12 -1.68 -4.77 2.52
C ARG A 12 -2.62 -3.58 2.39
N LEU A 13 -3.39 -3.56 1.31
CA LEU A 13 -4.24 -2.45 0.91
C LEU A 13 -5.69 -2.93 0.93
N GLU A 14 -6.51 -2.34 1.79
CA GLU A 14 -7.90 -2.74 1.97
C GLU A 14 -8.82 -1.52 1.85
N ALA A 15 -9.69 -1.52 0.84
CA ALA A 15 -10.78 -0.55 0.76
C ALA A 15 -11.76 -0.81 1.91
N ARG A 16 -12.10 0.26 2.65
CA ARG A 16 -13.03 0.23 3.79
C ARG A 16 -14.34 0.92 3.40
N GLU A 17 -14.93 1.66 4.33
CA GLU A 17 -16.06 2.56 4.08
C GLU A 17 -15.77 3.47 2.88
N THR A 18 -16.82 4.00 2.26
CA THR A 18 -16.70 4.78 1.01
C THR A 18 -15.66 5.89 1.12
N GLY A 19 -14.64 5.80 0.26
CA GLY A 19 -13.54 6.78 0.19
C GLY A 19 -12.43 6.59 1.22
N VAL A 20 -12.44 5.50 2.00
CA VAL A 20 -11.37 5.17 2.96
C VAL A 20 -10.55 3.99 2.45
N LEU A 21 -9.25 4.21 2.28
CA LEU A 21 -8.26 3.16 2.01
C LEU A 21 -7.41 2.91 3.27
N GLU A 22 -7.40 1.67 3.76
CA GLU A 22 -6.50 1.24 4.82
C GLU A 22 -5.20 0.70 4.21
N ILE A 23 -4.06 1.21 4.69
CA ILE A 23 -2.72 0.74 4.33
C ILE A 23 -2.08 0.12 5.57
N VAL A 24 -1.77 -1.17 5.51
CA VAL A 24 -1.18 -1.90 6.64
C VAL A 24 0.25 -2.33 6.31
N LEU A 25 1.19 -1.87 7.13
CA LEU A 25 2.57 -2.36 7.14
C LEU A 25 2.62 -3.60 8.02
N ALA A 26 2.83 -4.75 7.40
CA ALA A 26 2.90 -6.04 8.09
C ALA A 26 4.22 -6.75 7.73
N ALA A 27 5.18 -6.71 8.65
CA ALA A 27 6.46 -7.37 8.46
C ALA A 27 7.06 -7.85 9.81
N PRO A 28 7.92 -8.88 9.80
CA PRO A 28 8.67 -9.28 10.99
C PRO A 28 9.48 -8.12 11.60
N GLY A 29 9.76 -8.21 12.90
CA GLY A 29 10.54 -7.19 13.60
C GLY A 29 9.77 -5.88 13.78
N LEU A 30 8.55 -5.96 14.33
CA LEU A 30 7.70 -4.80 14.62
C LEU A 30 7.41 -3.95 13.37
N ASN A 31 7.05 -4.61 12.26
CA ASN A 31 6.78 -3.97 10.96
C ASN A 31 8.00 -3.24 10.39
N SER A 32 9.19 -3.81 10.58
CA SER A 32 10.43 -3.26 10.02
C SER A 32 10.34 -3.09 8.50
N VAL A 33 10.73 -1.91 8.02
CA VAL A 33 10.68 -1.55 6.61
C VAL A 33 11.94 -2.04 5.91
N GLY A 34 11.82 -3.12 5.15
CA GLY A 34 12.87 -3.63 4.27
C GLY A 34 12.96 -2.86 2.94
N PRO A 35 13.93 -3.20 2.06
CA PRO A 35 14.13 -2.50 0.79
C PRO A 35 12.90 -2.47 -0.12
N GLN A 36 12.14 -3.57 -0.19
CA GLN A 36 10.91 -3.62 -1.00
C GLN A 36 9.84 -2.67 -0.45
N MET A 37 9.55 -2.75 0.86
CA MET A 37 8.56 -1.88 1.50
C MET A 37 8.95 -0.42 1.47
N HIS A 38 10.25 -0.11 1.53
CA HIS A 38 10.73 1.25 1.33
C HIS A 38 10.40 1.78 -0.08
N ARG A 39 10.57 0.96 -1.13
CA ARG A 39 10.18 1.33 -2.50
C ARG A 39 8.66 1.50 -2.61
N ASP A 40 7.91 0.50 -2.15
CA ASP A 40 6.44 0.52 -2.25
C ASP A 40 5.85 1.74 -1.54
N LEU A 41 6.36 2.08 -0.34
CA LEU A 41 5.95 3.29 0.39
C LEU A 41 6.35 4.59 -0.30
N ALA A 42 7.42 4.63 -1.09
CA ALA A 42 7.78 5.84 -1.83
C ALA A 42 6.84 6.05 -3.04
N ASP A 43 6.48 4.97 -3.71
CA ASP A 43 5.85 5.00 -5.03
C ASP A 43 4.31 4.94 -4.99
N ILE A 44 3.69 4.56 -3.86
CA ILE A 44 2.23 4.34 -3.80
C ILE A 44 1.39 5.62 -3.81
N TRP A 45 1.87 6.75 -3.27
CA TRP A 45 1.05 7.93 -3.06
C TRP A 45 0.45 8.52 -4.36
N PRO A 46 1.21 8.66 -5.46
CA PRO A 46 0.64 9.14 -6.72
C PRO A 46 -0.33 8.14 -7.37
N VAL A 47 -0.30 6.86 -7.00
CA VAL A 47 -1.30 5.88 -7.46
C VAL A 47 -2.61 6.10 -6.73
N ILE A 48 -2.56 6.26 -5.40
CA ILE A 48 -3.75 6.57 -4.58
C ILE A 48 -4.40 7.89 -5.00
N ASP A 49 -3.61 8.93 -5.27
CA ASP A 49 -4.13 10.25 -5.68
C ASP A 49 -4.89 10.22 -7.03
N ARG A 50 -4.66 9.20 -7.86
CA ARG A 50 -5.33 9.01 -9.15
C ARG A 50 -6.47 7.98 -9.10
N ASP A 51 -6.71 7.37 -7.96
CA ASP A 51 -7.79 6.40 -7.74
C ASP A 51 -9.11 7.16 -7.51
N GLU A 52 -10.12 6.89 -8.35
CA GLU A 52 -11.47 7.53 -8.31
C GLU A 52 -12.54 6.61 -7.72
#